data_AF-R0C7Y8-F1
#
_entry.id   AF-R0C7Y8-F1
#
_cell.length_a   1.000
_cell.length_b   1.000
_cell.length_c   1.000
_cell.angle_alpha   90.00
_cell.angle_beta   90.00
_cell.angle_gamma   90.00
#
_symmetry.space_group_name_H-M   'P 1'
#
loop_
_entity.id
_entity.type
_entity.pdbx_description
1 polymer ?
#
loop_
_entity_poly.entity_id
_entity_poly.type
_entity_poly.pdbx_seq_one_letter_code
_entity_poly.pdbx_strand_id
1 'polypeptide(L)'
;MSKNVSCSKEYMLLCGERLKECREAAGYTQEELINKIMLLPENRGKERNEKHISSVENGRRPLSIEYARLISKVLKVKEEYLLGKDDFKTESDEADSYTKEWSERRSCIKFLIQSMGYVEEYASQLRYRQLFISSADTNEAIKKKLAFAQKGLSVYPEWNMIISDEKGRRIHLMSNEIERIYDDIESFIKYRLEREFDDITRYACEKDMGDNSLNITWL
;
A
#
# COMPACT_ATOMS: atom_id res chain seq x y z
N MET A 1 14.16 -23.84 5.93
CA MET A 1 15.47 -23.86 6.63
C MET A 1 15.60 -22.58 7.44
N SER A 2 15.67 -22.69 8.76
CA SER A 2 15.78 -21.56 9.69
C SER A 2 17.16 -20.92 9.56
N LYS A 3 17.25 -19.74 8.94
CA LYS A 3 18.47 -18.93 8.98
C LYS A 3 18.56 -18.36 10.41
N ASN A 4 19.50 -18.88 11.19
CA ASN A 4 19.96 -18.23 12.42
C ASN A 4 20.44 -16.82 12.04
N VAL A 5 19.60 -15.82 12.27
CA VAL A 5 19.97 -14.41 12.19
C VAL A 5 20.99 -14.18 13.30
N SER A 6 22.28 -14.17 12.97
CA SER A 6 23.27 -13.66 13.90
C SER A 6 22.89 -12.19 14.14
N CYS A 7 22.60 -11.83 15.38
CA CYS A 7 22.19 -10.49 15.77
C CYS A 7 23.37 -9.53 15.54
N SER A 8 23.47 -8.97 14.34
CA SER A 8 24.55 -8.05 13.98
C SER A 8 24.40 -6.76 14.77
N LYS A 9 25.52 -6.06 15.00
CA LYS A 9 25.50 -4.77 15.68
C LYS A 9 24.64 -3.75 14.92
N GLU A 10 24.67 -3.80 13.59
CA GLU A 10 23.83 -2.99 12.70
C GLU A 10 22.33 -3.26 12.92
N TYR A 11 21.93 -4.53 13.03
CA TYR A 11 20.54 -4.90 13.34
C TYR A 11 20.09 -4.39 14.71
N MET A 12 20.96 -4.49 15.74
CA MET A 12 20.65 -3.97 17.07
C MET A 12 20.51 -2.45 17.08
N LEU A 13 21.35 -1.75 16.32
CA LEU A 13 21.26 -0.29 16.16
C LEU A 13 19.95 0.10 15.46
N LEU A 14 19.60 -0.57 14.36
CA LEU A 14 18.35 -0.32 13.64
C LEU A 14 17.12 -0.49 14.56
N CYS A 15 17.05 -1.59 15.31
CA CYS A 15 15.95 -1.84 16.26
C CYS A 15 15.90 -0.74 17.35
N GLY A 16 17.07 -0.33 17.84
CA GLY A 16 17.20 0.72 18.85
C GLY A 16 16.75 2.10 18.35
N GLU A 17 17.15 2.47 17.14
CA GLU A 17 16.76 3.72 16.48
C GLU A 17 15.25 3.77 16.26
N ARG A 18 14.66 2.70 15.71
CA ARG A 18 13.20 2.60 15.51
C ARG A 18 12.43 2.71 16.81
N LEU A 19 12.88 2.03 17.87
CA LEU A 19 12.28 2.15 19.19
C LEU A 19 12.32 3.59 19.71
N LYS A 20 13.49 4.23 19.62
CA LYS A 20 13.69 5.60 20.08
C LYS A 20 12.77 6.57 19.33
N GLU A 21 12.71 6.46 18.01
CA GLU A 21 11.86 7.27 17.15
C GLU A 21 10.37 7.10 17.49
N CYS A 22 9.91 5.86 17.69
CA CYS A 22 8.52 5.59 18.06
C CYS A 22 8.18 6.16 19.45
N ARG A 23 9.09 6.02 20.41
CA ARG A 23 8.92 6.54 21.77
C ARG A 23 8.83 8.06 21.75
N GLU A 24 9.72 8.72 21.02
CA GLU A 24 9.76 10.19 20.90
C GLU A 24 8.53 10.72 20.16
N ALA A 25 8.09 10.05 19.09
CA ALA A 25 6.85 10.40 18.38
C ALA A 25 5.60 10.26 19.25
N ALA A 26 5.58 9.30 20.18
CA ALA A 26 4.51 9.16 21.18
C ALA A 26 4.60 10.16 22.34
N GLY A 27 5.65 10.98 22.39
CA GLY A 27 5.88 11.97 23.44
C GLY A 27 6.24 11.36 24.79
N TYR A 28 6.81 10.15 24.83
CA TYR A 28 7.13 9.46 26.08
C TYR A 28 8.61 9.58 26.44
N THR A 29 8.89 9.79 27.72
CA THR A 29 10.19 9.46 28.30
C THR A 29 10.39 7.94 28.37
N GLN A 30 11.62 7.48 28.59
CA GLN A 30 11.88 6.04 28.79
C GLN A 30 11.12 5.50 30.02
N GLU A 31 11.03 6.29 31.10
CA GLU A 31 10.29 5.94 32.30
C GLU A 31 8.77 5.85 32.04
N GLU A 32 8.20 6.81 31.33
CA GLU A 32 6.76 6.79 30.99
C GLU A 32 6.39 5.59 30.11
N LEU A 33 7.26 5.22 29.17
CA LEU A 33 7.08 4.01 28.36
C LEU A 33 7.09 2.76 29.25
N ILE A 34 8.03 2.66 30.20
CA ILE A 34 8.05 1.56 31.18
C ILE A 34 6.76 1.53 31.98
N ASN A 35 6.32 2.66 32.52
CA ASN A 35 5.10 2.74 33.32
C ASN A 35 3.88 2.23 32.53
N LYS A 36 3.77 2.59 31.25
CA LYS A 36 2.70 2.08 30.37
C LYS A 36 2.82 0.59 30.09
N ILE A 37 4.03 0.05 29.90
CA ILE A 37 4.25 -1.39 29.73
C ILE A 37 3.88 -2.15 31.01
N MET A 38 4.20 -1.61 32.18
CA MET A 38 3.89 -2.22 33.48
C MET A 38 2.39 -2.36 33.72
N LEU A 39 1.58 -1.46 33.15
CA LEU A 39 0.11 -1.51 33.21
C LEU A 39 -0.53 -2.56 32.28
N LEU A 40 0.24 -3.16 31.36
CA LEU A 40 -0.29 -4.17 30.46
C LEU A 40 -0.48 -5.52 31.18
N PRO A 41 -1.64 -6.19 31.04
CA PRO A 41 -1.85 -7.51 31.63
C PRO A 41 -0.87 -8.56 31.09
N GLU A 42 -0.41 -8.40 29.84
CA GLU A 42 0.55 -9.30 29.20
C GLU A 42 1.97 -9.19 29.77
N ASN A 43 2.28 -8.14 30.54
CA ASN A 43 3.55 -8.02 31.23
C ASN A 43 3.66 -9.01 32.42
N ARG A 44 2.53 -9.60 32.88
CA ARG A 44 2.46 -10.64 33.92
C ARG A 44 3.21 -10.28 35.21
N GLY A 45 3.19 -9.00 35.59
CA GLY A 45 3.86 -8.51 36.80
C GLY A 45 5.40 -8.55 36.75
N LYS A 46 6.01 -8.76 35.59
CA LYS A 46 7.48 -8.70 35.45
C LYS A 46 7.97 -7.26 35.63
N GLU A 47 8.91 -7.04 36.53
CA GLU A 47 9.56 -5.73 36.66
C GLU A 47 10.33 -5.35 35.40
N ARG A 48 10.18 -4.10 34.98
CA ARG A 48 10.88 -3.52 33.83
C ARG A 48 11.58 -2.23 34.28
N ASN A 49 12.70 -1.90 33.65
CA ASN A 49 13.56 -0.80 34.05
C ASN A 49 13.96 0.04 32.82
N GLU A 50 14.01 1.36 32.97
CA GLU A 50 14.51 2.32 31.97
C GLU A 50 15.88 1.94 31.39
N LYS A 51 16.78 1.36 32.20
CA LYS A 51 18.11 0.93 31.75
C LYS A 51 18.04 -0.11 30.64
N HIS A 52 16.96 -0.90 30.61
CA HIS A 52 16.73 -1.86 29.54
C HIS A 52 16.38 -1.17 28.23
N ILE A 53 15.42 -0.24 28.25
CA ILE A 53 15.07 0.58 27.08
C ILE A 53 16.29 1.34 26.57
N SER A 54 17.02 2.02 27.47
CA SER A 54 18.25 2.72 27.11
C SER A 54 19.30 1.80 26.48
N SER A 55 19.46 0.57 26.98
CA SER A 55 20.40 -0.39 26.39
C SER A 55 19.96 -0.86 24.99
N VAL A 56 18.66 -0.97 24.74
CA VAL A 56 18.12 -1.33 23.42
C VAL A 56 18.26 -0.15 22.45
N GLU A 57 17.85 1.06 22.85
CA GLU A 57 17.94 2.27 22.02
C GLU A 57 19.38 2.57 21.57
N ASN A 58 20.37 2.25 22.41
CA ASN A 58 21.78 2.43 22.09
C ASN A 58 22.42 1.20 21.39
N GLY A 59 21.64 0.20 20.98
CA GLY A 59 22.13 -1.01 20.32
C GLY A 59 23.07 -1.87 21.17
N ARG A 60 23.06 -1.70 22.51
CA ARG A 60 23.88 -2.48 23.46
C ARG A 60 23.27 -3.84 23.79
N ARG A 61 21.95 -3.97 23.64
CA ARG A 61 21.20 -5.21 23.83
C ARG A 61 20.19 -5.41 22.71
N PRO A 62 19.97 -6.65 22.26
CA PRO A 62 18.93 -6.94 21.29
C PRO A 62 17.56 -6.76 21.91
N LEU A 63 16.60 -6.27 21.12
CA LEU A 63 15.19 -6.24 21.49
C LEU A 63 14.62 -7.66 21.38
N SER A 64 14.08 -8.19 22.48
CA SER A 64 13.41 -9.50 22.46
C SER A 64 12.01 -9.41 21.88
N ILE A 65 11.54 -10.48 21.26
CA ILE A 65 10.18 -10.60 20.68
C ILE A 65 9.10 -10.32 21.73
N GLU A 66 9.21 -10.91 22.92
CA GLU A 66 8.27 -10.67 24.02
C GLU A 66 8.17 -9.19 24.37
N TYR A 67 9.32 -8.49 24.39
CA TYR A 67 9.36 -7.10 24.80
C TYR A 67 8.93 -6.16 23.67
N ALA A 68 9.30 -6.46 22.42
CA ALA A 68 8.79 -5.78 21.23
C ALA A 68 7.25 -5.81 21.18
N ARG A 69 6.63 -6.96 21.51
CA ARG A 69 5.17 -7.09 21.57
C ARG A 69 4.50 -6.22 22.62
N LEU A 70 5.15 -6.03 23.77
CA LEU A 70 4.63 -5.16 24.82
C LEU A 70 4.75 -3.68 24.40
N ILE A 71 5.90 -3.31 23.87
CA ILE A 71 6.17 -1.95 23.39
C ILE A 71 5.24 -1.59 22.23
N SER A 72 5.04 -2.49 21.27
CA SER A 72 4.20 -2.28 20.09
C SER A 72 2.76 -1.94 20.47
N LYS A 73 2.21 -2.59 21.51
CA LYS A 73 0.87 -2.29 22.06
C LYS A 73 0.76 -0.90 22.69
N VAL A 74 1.81 -0.44 23.36
CA VAL A 74 1.84 0.88 24.00
C VAL A 74 1.99 1.97 22.95
N LEU A 75 2.95 1.81 22.03
CA LEU A 75 3.30 2.80 21.02
C LEU A 75 2.39 2.77 19.79
N LYS A 76 1.49 1.76 19.68
CA LYS A 76 0.57 1.57 18.54
C LYS A 76 1.29 1.41 17.20
N VAL A 77 2.37 0.64 17.21
CA VAL A 77 3.19 0.31 16.03
C VAL A 77 3.25 -1.20 15.82
N LYS A 78 3.72 -1.67 14.66
CA LYS A 78 3.91 -3.11 14.39
C LYS A 78 5.10 -3.68 15.16
N GLU A 79 4.98 -4.92 15.62
CA GLU A 79 6.06 -5.63 16.31
C GLU A 79 7.22 -5.89 15.33
N GLU A 80 6.89 -6.24 14.09
CA GLU A 80 7.80 -6.53 12.99
C GLU A 80 8.67 -5.32 12.66
N TYR A 81 8.10 -4.11 12.71
CA TYR A 81 8.83 -2.86 12.51
C TYR A 81 9.90 -2.63 13.57
N LEU A 82 9.52 -2.77 14.85
CA LEU A 82 10.47 -2.63 15.97
C LEU A 82 11.59 -3.68 15.92
N LEU A 83 11.30 -4.86 15.35
CA LEU A 83 12.24 -5.96 15.15
C LEU A 83 13.00 -5.88 13.81
N GLY A 84 12.92 -4.78 13.05
CA GLY A 84 13.67 -4.65 11.80
C GLY A 84 13.26 -5.65 10.70
N LYS A 85 12.08 -6.28 10.80
CA LYS A 85 11.59 -7.28 9.84
C LYS A 85 10.75 -6.69 8.71
N ASP A 86 10.17 -5.52 8.97
CA ASP A 86 9.28 -4.80 8.08
C ASP A 86 9.60 -3.30 8.19
N ASP A 87 9.42 -2.54 7.12
CA ASP A 87 9.65 -1.10 7.06
C ASP A 87 8.38 -0.28 7.37
N PHE A 88 7.21 -0.92 7.45
CA PHE A 88 5.95 -0.27 7.80
C PHE A 88 5.77 -0.14 9.32
N LYS A 89 5.76 1.09 9.82
CA LYS A 89 5.61 1.40 11.25
C LYS A 89 4.25 1.00 11.81
N THR A 90 3.18 1.16 11.03
CA THR A 90 1.81 0.78 11.40
C THR A 90 1.13 0.00 10.28
N GLU A 91 0.03 -0.69 10.60
CA GLU A 91 -0.83 -1.31 9.58
C GLU A 91 -1.44 -0.27 8.62
N SER A 92 -1.66 0.97 9.09
CA SER A 92 -2.10 2.08 8.22
C SER A 92 -1.04 2.43 7.20
N ASP A 93 0.24 2.54 7.60
CA ASP A 93 1.32 2.86 6.67
C ASP A 93 1.49 1.80 5.58
N GLU A 94 1.32 0.53 5.95
CA GLU A 94 1.33 -0.59 5.00
C GLU A 94 0.14 -0.49 4.02
N ALA A 95 -1.08 -0.30 4.55
CA ALA A 95 -2.28 -0.16 3.73
C ALA A 95 -2.21 1.06 2.80
N ASP A 96 -1.68 2.19 3.29
CA ASP A 96 -1.46 3.42 2.53
C ASP A 96 -0.42 3.21 1.43
N SER A 97 0.65 2.46 1.70
CA SER A 97 1.65 2.09 0.70
C SER A 97 1.05 1.23 -0.41
N TYR A 98 0.30 0.17 -0.06
CA TYR A 98 -0.39 -0.65 -1.06
C TYR A 98 -1.40 0.17 -1.87
N THR A 99 -2.16 1.05 -1.21
CA THR A 99 -3.14 1.92 -1.87
C THR A 99 -2.45 2.89 -2.83
N LYS A 100 -1.30 3.45 -2.44
CA LYS A 100 -0.50 4.34 -3.28
C LYS A 100 0.05 3.61 -4.51
N GLU A 101 0.68 2.47 -4.30
CA GLU A 101 1.25 1.67 -5.39
C GLU A 101 0.15 1.21 -6.38
N TRP A 102 -0.99 0.77 -5.84
CA TRP A 102 -2.18 0.44 -6.63
C TRP A 102 -2.71 1.64 -7.40
N SER A 103 -2.80 2.82 -6.78
CA SER A 103 -3.23 4.06 -7.42
C SER A 103 -2.28 4.50 -8.55
N GLU A 104 -0.98 4.36 -8.36
CA GLU A 104 0.04 4.68 -9.35
C GLU A 104 -0.06 3.74 -10.56
N ARG A 105 -0.13 2.42 -10.34
CA ARG A 105 -0.36 1.42 -11.41
C ARG A 105 -1.60 1.77 -12.23
N ARG A 106 -2.71 2.08 -11.56
CA ARG A 106 -3.96 2.47 -12.22
C ARG A 106 -3.84 3.72 -13.04
N SER A 107 -3.15 4.72 -12.51
CA SER A 107 -2.93 5.97 -13.21
C SER A 107 -2.17 5.73 -14.53
N CYS A 108 -1.20 4.81 -14.53
CA CYS A 108 -0.51 4.40 -15.75
C CYS A 108 -1.43 3.66 -16.74
N ILE A 109 -2.22 2.69 -16.28
CA ILE A 109 -3.16 1.95 -17.15
C ILE A 109 -4.19 2.90 -17.75
N LYS A 110 -4.76 3.78 -16.92
CA LYS A 110 -5.68 4.84 -17.36
C LYS A 110 -5.05 5.73 -18.42
N PHE A 111 -3.81 6.15 -18.22
CA PHE A 111 -3.08 6.93 -19.22
C PHE A 111 -2.93 6.18 -20.55
N LEU A 112 -2.65 4.87 -20.52
CA LEU A 112 -2.57 4.04 -21.73
C LEU A 112 -3.94 3.98 -22.44
N ILE A 113 -5.01 3.72 -21.70
CA ILE A 113 -6.38 3.67 -22.23
C ILE A 113 -6.75 5.00 -22.92
N GLN A 114 -6.45 6.12 -22.26
CA GLN A 114 -6.69 7.46 -22.80
C GLN A 114 -5.84 7.75 -24.05
N SER A 115 -4.58 7.33 -24.05
CA SER A 115 -3.67 7.49 -25.20
C SER A 115 -4.12 6.70 -26.42
N MET A 116 -4.92 5.64 -26.22
CA MET A 116 -5.52 4.85 -27.29
C MET A 116 -6.87 5.42 -27.78
N GLY A 117 -7.25 6.63 -27.32
CA GLY A 117 -8.46 7.32 -27.77
C GLY A 117 -9.74 6.95 -27.03
N TYR A 118 -9.64 6.21 -25.91
CA TYR A 118 -10.79 5.89 -25.07
C TYR A 118 -10.99 6.96 -23.98
N VAL A 119 -12.24 7.34 -23.74
CA VAL A 119 -12.62 8.30 -22.71
C VAL A 119 -13.36 7.57 -21.59
N GLU A 120 -12.87 7.77 -20.37
CA GLU A 120 -13.41 7.16 -19.16
C GLU A 120 -14.22 8.18 -18.35
N GLU A 121 -15.51 7.91 -18.15
CA GLU A 121 -16.41 8.72 -17.32
C GLU A 121 -16.99 7.88 -16.19
N TYR A 122 -17.05 8.42 -14.97
CA TYR A 122 -17.72 7.72 -13.87
C TYR A 122 -19.24 7.71 -14.09
N ALA A 123 -19.87 6.55 -14.02
CA ALA A 123 -21.32 6.42 -14.18
C ALA A 123 -22.09 7.23 -13.13
N SER A 124 -21.52 7.36 -11.93
CA SER A 124 -22.04 8.19 -10.83
C SER A 124 -22.12 9.67 -11.18
N GLN A 125 -21.19 10.19 -11.99
CA GLN A 125 -21.23 11.59 -12.45
C GLN A 125 -22.46 11.85 -13.31
N LEU A 126 -22.81 10.92 -14.21
CA LEU A 126 -24.03 11.05 -15.02
C LEU A 126 -25.28 10.81 -14.18
N ARG A 127 -25.28 9.77 -13.34
CA ARG A 127 -26.47 9.31 -12.61
C ARG A 127 -26.91 10.25 -11.49
N TYR A 128 -25.98 10.91 -10.82
CA TYR A 128 -26.28 11.68 -9.61
C TYR A 128 -26.06 13.19 -9.76
N ARG A 129 -25.26 13.65 -10.74
CA ARG A 129 -25.12 15.11 -10.99
C ARG A 129 -26.14 15.66 -11.98
N GLN A 130 -26.74 14.82 -12.82
CA GLN A 130 -27.76 15.23 -13.78
C GLN A 130 -29.11 14.59 -13.43
N LEU A 131 -30.16 15.41 -13.41
CA LEU A 131 -31.53 15.00 -13.12
C LEU A 131 -32.39 15.21 -14.36
N PHE A 132 -32.86 14.12 -14.96
CA PHE A 132 -33.80 14.19 -16.07
C PHE A 132 -35.23 14.34 -15.53
N ILE A 133 -35.80 15.52 -15.76
CA ILE A 133 -37.19 15.85 -15.45
C ILE A 133 -37.98 15.86 -16.75
N SER A 134 -39.07 15.11 -16.76
CA SER A 134 -40.05 15.03 -17.84
C SER A 134 -41.26 15.90 -17.51
N SER A 135 -41.97 16.37 -18.54
CA SER A 135 -43.24 17.10 -18.38
C SER A 135 -44.34 16.29 -17.68
N ALA A 136 -44.19 14.96 -17.60
CA ALA A 136 -45.09 14.07 -16.87
C ALA A 136 -44.72 13.89 -15.39
N ASP A 137 -43.58 14.40 -14.94
CA ASP A 137 -43.16 14.24 -13.55
C ASP A 137 -43.98 15.16 -12.63
N THR A 138 -44.58 14.59 -11.58
CA THR A 138 -45.22 15.36 -10.51
C THR A 138 -44.19 15.94 -9.55
N ASN A 139 -44.57 16.96 -8.77
CA ASN A 139 -43.71 17.53 -7.72
C ASN A 139 -43.16 16.47 -6.75
N GLU A 140 -43.99 15.50 -6.35
CA GLU A 140 -43.58 14.38 -5.51
C GLU A 140 -42.58 13.45 -6.21
N ALA A 141 -42.74 13.20 -7.52
CA ALA A 141 -41.77 12.43 -8.29
C ALA A 141 -40.42 13.15 -8.38
N ILE A 142 -40.43 14.47 -8.62
CA ILE A 142 -39.22 15.30 -8.65
C ILE A 142 -38.51 15.26 -7.29
N LYS A 143 -39.24 15.42 -6.16
CA LYS A 143 -38.67 15.30 -4.81
C LYS A 143 -38.01 13.94 -4.56
N LYS A 144 -38.65 12.84 -4.99
CA LYS A 144 -38.07 11.49 -4.86
C LYS A 144 -36.78 11.34 -5.67
N LYS A 145 -36.75 11.83 -6.91
CA LYS A 145 -35.55 11.82 -7.76
C LYS A 145 -34.41 12.64 -7.13
N LEU A 146 -34.73 13.82 -6.56
CA LEU A 146 -33.77 14.65 -5.82
C LEU A 146 -33.20 13.93 -4.59
N ALA A 147 -34.05 13.33 -3.77
CA ALA A 147 -33.62 12.59 -2.58
C ALA A 147 -32.73 11.38 -2.94
N PHE A 148 -33.05 10.67 -4.03
CA PHE A 148 -32.22 9.59 -4.55
C PHE A 148 -30.84 10.07 -5.00
N ALA A 149 -30.77 11.15 -5.79
CA ALA A 149 -29.52 11.73 -6.25
C ALA A 149 -28.65 12.24 -5.08
N GLN A 150 -29.25 12.94 -4.11
CA GLN A 150 -28.56 13.42 -2.91
C GLN A 150 -28.01 12.26 -2.07
N LYS A 151 -28.79 11.19 -1.91
CA LYS A 151 -28.32 9.98 -1.23
C LYS A 151 -27.18 9.30 -1.99
N GLY A 152 -27.24 9.26 -3.33
CA GLY A 152 -26.17 8.72 -4.16
C GLY A 152 -24.88 9.54 -4.10
N LEU A 153 -24.97 10.88 -3.97
CA LEU A 153 -23.81 11.75 -3.76
C LEU A 153 -23.20 11.62 -2.35
N SER A 154 -24.00 11.28 -1.34
CA SER A 154 -23.53 11.15 0.05
C SER A 154 -23.01 9.76 0.40
N VAL A 155 -23.45 8.73 -0.32
CA VAL A 155 -22.93 7.36 -0.18
C VAL A 155 -21.73 7.21 -1.11
N TYR A 156 -20.58 6.91 -0.50
CA TYR A 156 -19.27 6.65 -1.11
C TYR A 156 -19.35 6.00 -2.52
N PRO A 157 -18.43 6.36 -3.45
CA PRO A 157 -18.72 6.37 -4.88
C PRO A 157 -19.01 5.00 -5.49
N GLU A 158 -19.99 4.98 -6.39
CA GLU A 158 -20.15 3.92 -7.39
C GLU A 158 -18.99 4.03 -8.39
N TRP A 159 -18.14 2.99 -8.42
CA TRP A 159 -16.94 2.89 -9.27
C TRP A 159 -17.23 2.37 -10.68
N ASN A 160 -18.50 2.25 -11.05
CA ASN A 160 -18.87 1.86 -12.41
C ASN A 160 -18.45 2.96 -13.39
N MET A 161 -17.97 2.56 -14.56
CA MET A 161 -17.44 3.47 -15.57
C MET A 161 -18.16 3.29 -16.89
N ILE A 162 -18.25 4.39 -17.63
CA ILE A 162 -18.66 4.40 -19.02
C ILE A 162 -17.41 4.70 -19.84
N ILE A 163 -17.04 3.75 -20.68
CA ILE A 163 -15.93 3.92 -21.62
C ILE A 163 -16.51 4.24 -22.99
N SER A 164 -16.01 5.31 -23.59
CA SER A 164 -16.40 5.75 -24.92
C SER A 164 -15.19 5.70 -25.86
N ASP A 165 -15.38 5.30 -27.11
CA ASP A 165 -14.31 5.33 -28.12
C ASP A 165 -14.43 6.52 -29.08
N GLU A 166 -13.42 6.69 -29.95
CA GLU A 166 -13.39 7.74 -30.98
C GLU A 166 -14.56 7.68 -31.98
N LYS A 167 -15.21 6.52 -32.12
CA LYS A 167 -16.35 6.30 -33.01
C LYS A 167 -17.69 6.58 -32.33
N GLY A 168 -17.67 7.03 -31.07
CA GLY A 168 -18.84 7.31 -30.26
C GLY A 168 -19.55 6.07 -29.71
N ARG A 169 -18.95 4.87 -29.82
CA ARG A 169 -19.45 3.66 -29.17
C ARG A 169 -19.21 3.79 -27.67
N ARG A 170 -20.19 3.37 -26.87
CA ARG A 170 -20.12 3.45 -25.40
C ARG A 170 -20.42 2.09 -24.79
N ILE A 171 -19.65 1.72 -23.77
CA ILE A 171 -19.89 0.55 -22.93
C ILE A 171 -19.98 0.98 -21.48
N HIS A 172 -20.84 0.31 -20.71
CA HIS A 172 -20.92 0.48 -19.26
C HIS A 172 -20.26 -0.72 -18.62
N LEU A 173 -19.26 -0.47 -17.78
CA LEU A 173 -18.54 -1.49 -17.04
C LEU A 173 -18.78 -1.33 -15.55
N MET A 174 -19.09 -2.44 -14.91
CA MET A 174 -19.14 -2.56 -13.46
C MET A 174 -17.72 -2.51 -12.88
N SER A 175 -17.59 -2.12 -11.61
CA SER A 175 -16.29 -2.03 -10.93
C SER A 175 -15.43 -3.28 -11.15
N ASN A 176 -15.96 -4.47 -10.88
CA ASN A 176 -15.27 -5.76 -11.04
C ASN A 176 -14.86 -6.07 -12.50
N GLU A 177 -15.54 -5.51 -13.50
CA GLU A 177 -15.16 -5.68 -14.91
C GLU A 177 -13.99 -4.76 -15.27
N ILE A 178 -13.97 -3.55 -14.72
CA ILE A 178 -12.86 -2.60 -14.86
C ILE A 178 -11.60 -3.17 -14.19
N GLU A 179 -11.75 -3.73 -12.98
CA GLU A 179 -10.67 -4.43 -12.28
C GLU A 179 -10.03 -5.49 -13.18
N ARG A 180 -10.85 -6.36 -13.79
CA ARG A 180 -10.34 -7.42 -14.68
C ARG A 180 -9.62 -6.88 -15.91
N ILE A 181 -10.14 -5.83 -16.53
CA ILE A 181 -9.48 -5.20 -17.69
C ILE A 181 -8.11 -4.64 -17.28
N TYR A 182 -8.03 -4.02 -16.11
CA TYR A 182 -6.77 -3.46 -15.61
C TYR A 182 -5.78 -4.58 -15.30
N ASP A 183 -6.22 -5.65 -14.63
CA ASP A 183 -5.41 -6.84 -14.35
C ASP A 183 -4.91 -7.53 -15.64
N ASP A 184 -5.75 -7.62 -16.67
CA ASP A 184 -5.40 -8.19 -17.98
C ASP A 184 -4.32 -7.35 -18.69
N ILE A 185 -4.43 -6.02 -18.64
CA ILE A 185 -3.42 -5.10 -19.21
C ILE A 185 -2.09 -5.27 -18.47
N GLU A 186 -2.11 -5.26 -17.14
CA GLU A 186 -0.90 -5.44 -16.32
C GLU A 186 -0.24 -6.79 -16.60
N SER A 187 -1.04 -7.86 -16.61
CA SER A 187 -0.58 -9.21 -16.88
C SER A 187 0.05 -9.34 -18.26
N PHE A 188 -0.56 -8.71 -19.28
CA PHE A 188 -0.02 -8.70 -20.63
C PHE A 188 1.32 -7.96 -20.72
N ILE A 189 1.45 -6.78 -20.09
CA ILE A 189 2.71 -6.02 -20.05
C ILE A 189 3.81 -6.86 -19.39
N LYS A 190 3.51 -7.46 -18.24
CA LYS A 190 4.46 -8.31 -17.51
C LYS A 190 4.90 -9.50 -18.36
N TYR A 191 3.94 -10.26 -18.88
CA TYR A 191 4.22 -11.41 -19.76
C TYR A 191 5.06 -11.01 -20.96
N ARG A 192 4.75 -9.88 -21.60
CA ARG A 192 5.47 -9.42 -22.79
C ARG A 192 6.93 -9.10 -22.46
N LEU A 193 7.20 -8.44 -21.33
CA LEU A 193 8.54 -8.10 -20.88
C LEU A 193 9.34 -9.33 -20.45
N GLU A 194 8.75 -10.21 -19.62
CA GLU A 194 9.40 -11.46 -19.18
C GLU A 194 9.87 -12.30 -20.37
N ARG A 195 9.04 -12.41 -21.40
CA ARG A 195 9.42 -13.11 -22.63
C ARG A 195 10.60 -12.52 -23.38
N GLU A 196 10.83 -11.21 -23.29
CA GLU A 196 12.01 -10.60 -23.91
C GLU A 196 13.27 -10.80 -23.06
N PHE A 197 13.13 -10.94 -21.74
CA PHE A 197 14.24 -11.33 -20.87
C PHE A 197 14.64 -12.80 -21.05
N ASP A 198 13.69 -13.68 -21.34
CA ASP A 198 13.95 -15.11 -21.60
C ASP A 198 14.81 -15.35 -22.85
N ASP A 199 14.83 -14.41 -23.81
CA ASP A 199 15.67 -14.46 -25.03
C ASP A 199 16.41 -13.14 -25.22
N ILE A 200 17.24 -12.79 -24.23
CA ILE A 200 18.02 -11.55 -24.22
C ILE A 200 19.00 -11.44 -25.40
N THR A 201 19.31 -12.56 -26.07
CA THR A 201 20.23 -12.60 -27.21
C THR A 201 19.77 -11.75 -28.39
N ARG A 202 18.46 -11.48 -28.49
CA ARG A 202 17.86 -10.59 -29.50
C ARG A 202 18.23 -9.12 -29.33
N TYR A 203 18.68 -8.74 -28.13
CA TYR A 203 18.96 -7.36 -27.75
C TYR A 203 20.44 -7.13 -27.42
N ALA A 204 21.29 -8.13 -27.67
CA ALA A 204 22.73 -8.04 -27.46
C ALA A 204 23.33 -6.94 -28.36
N CYS A 205 23.57 -5.77 -27.77
CA CYS A 205 24.28 -4.67 -28.41
C CYS A 205 25.77 -4.79 -28.08
N GLU A 206 26.64 -4.83 -29.09
CA GLU A 206 28.10 -4.94 -28.92
C GLU A 206 28.70 -3.85 -28.02
N LYS A 207 28.02 -2.70 -27.88
CA LYS A 207 28.47 -1.59 -27.01
C LYS A 207 28.18 -1.77 -25.53
N ASP A 208 27.23 -2.63 -25.17
CA ASP A 208 26.91 -2.94 -23.77
C ASP A 208 27.77 -4.10 -23.23
N MET A 209 28.49 -4.79 -24.14
CA MET A 209 29.53 -5.77 -23.84
C MET A 209 30.86 -5.05 -23.56
N GLY A 210 30.93 -4.25 -22.50
CA GLY A 210 32.21 -3.71 -22.03
C GLY A 210 33.25 -4.83 -21.88
N ASP A 211 34.48 -4.58 -22.33
CA ASP A 211 35.74 -5.35 -22.45
C ASP A 211 35.98 -6.63 -21.59
N ASN A 212 34.96 -7.45 -21.37
CA ASN A 212 34.95 -8.70 -20.62
C ASN A 212 34.55 -9.86 -21.56
N SER A 213 35.17 -9.89 -22.73
CA SER A 213 35.06 -10.99 -23.71
C SER A 213 35.68 -12.32 -23.23
N LEU A 214 36.06 -12.43 -21.95
CA LEU A 214 36.64 -13.62 -21.36
C LEU A 214 35.98 -13.91 -20.01
N ASN A 215 35.19 -14.99 -19.96
CA ASN A 215 34.54 -15.61 -18.80
C ASN A 215 33.10 -15.20 -18.49
N ILE A 216 32.17 -15.47 -19.42
CA ILE A 216 30.83 -15.86 -18.99
C ILE A 216 30.43 -17.15 -19.73
N THR A 217 30.64 -18.29 -19.08
CA THR A 217 29.89 -19.52 -19.37
C THR A 217 28.49 -19.35 -18.78
N TRP A 218 27.49 -19.21 -19.64
CA TRP A 218 26.09 -19.15 -19.27
C TRP A 218 25.58 -20.58 -19.00
N LEU A 219 25.06 -20.81 -17.78
CA LEU A 219 24.35 -22.03 -17.37
C LEU A 219 22.90 -22.00 -17.87
#